data_AF-A0A5J4F5B8-F1
#
_entry.id   AF-A0A5J4F5B8-F1
#
_cell.length_a   1.000
_cell.length_b   1.000
_cell.length_c   1.000
_cell.angle_alpha   90.00
_cell.angle_beta   90.00
_cell.angle_gamma   90.00
#
_symmetry.space_group_name_H-M   'P 1'
#
loop_
_entity.id
_entity.type
_entity.pdbx_description
1 polymer ?
#
loop_
_entity_poly.entity_id
_entity_poly.type
_entity_poly.pdbx_seq_one_letter_code
_entity_poly.pdbx_strand_id
1 'polypeptide(L)'
;MGRTNFYPLRPDWENIKEEIMYRGVLRKFTIPSNIRQIMLGTGNSLLVENSAIDYYWGCGADGSGKNRLGHILMEVKQVFRLIG
;
A
#
# COMPACT_ATOMS: atom_id res chain seq x y z
N MET A 1 17.82 -5.00 -9.72
CA MET A 1 16.84 -4.72 -10.79
C MET A 1 15.51 -4.37 -10.11
N GLY A 2 14.92 -3.20 -10.41
CA GLY A 2 13.65 -2.73 -9.80
C GLY A 2 13.70 -1.33 -9.16
N ARG A 3 14.87 -0.89 -8.68
CA ARG A 3 15.11 0.49 -8.19
C ARG A 3 15.75 1.42 -9.22
N THR A 4 16.14 0.87 -10.35
CA THR A 4 16.85 1.56 -11.41
C THR A 4 15.88 1.88 -12.55
N ASN A 5 15.74 3.15 -12.91
CA ASN A 5 15.00 3.58 -14.11
C ASN A 5 15.77 3.34 -15.42
N PHE A 6 16.77 2.44 -15.42
CA PHE A 6 17.55 2.11 -16.62
C PHE A 6 16.70 1.50 -17.73
N TYR A 7 15.56 0.89 -17.38
CA TYR A 7 14.58 0.42 -18.35
C TYR A 7 13.40 1.40 -18.38
N PRO A 8 12.89 1.74 -19.58
CA PRO A 8 11.73 2.59 -19.69
C PRO A 8 10.55 1.95 -18.95
N LEU A 9 9.92 2.74 -18.08
CA LEU A 9 8.69 2.35 -17.44
C LEU A 9 7.61 2.17 -18.50
N ARG A 10 6.61 1.33 -18.17
CA ARG A 10 5.38 1.25 -18.98
C ARG A 10 4.81 2.69 -19.15
N PRO A 11 4.38 3.12 -20.35
CA PRO A 11 4.00 4.51 -20.59
C PRO A 11 2.88 5.05 -19.69
N ASP A 12 2.00 4.18 -19.21
CA ASP A 12 0.87 4.48 -18.32
C ASP A 12 1.18 4.20 -16.83
N TRP A 13 2.44 3.91 -16.47
CA TRP A 13 2.82 3.48 -15.12
C TRP A 13 2.33 4.43 -14.04
N GLU A 14 2.49 5.74 -14.24
CA GLU A 14 2.04 6.75 -13.28
C GLU A 14 0.52 6.73 -13.04
N ASN A 15 -0.26 6.27 -14.01
CA ASN A 15 -1.72 6.14 -13.92
C ASN A 15 -2.16 4.82 -13.28
N ILE A 16 -1.40 3.72 -13.48
CA ILE A 16 -1.84 2.37 -13.09
C ILE A 16 -1.16 1.82 -11.83
N LYS A 17 -0.05 2.43 -11.38
CA LYS A 17 0.77 1.90 -10.28
C LYS A 17 -0.01 1.69 -8.98
N GLU A 18 -0.99 2.55 -8.70
CA GLU A 18 -1.83 2.42 -7.51
C GLU A 18 -2.84 1.27 -7.62
N GLU A 19 -3.47 1.10 -8.79
CA GLU A 19 -4.37 -0.03 -9.03
C GLU A 19 -3.60 -1.36 -8.92
N ILE A 20 -2.40 -1.41 -9.50
CA ILE A 20 -1.52 -2.58 -9.41
C ILE A 20 -1.14 -2.86 -7.95
N MET A 21 -0.75 -1.84 -7.20
CA MET A 21 -0.42 -1.98 -5.78
C MET A 21 -1.63 -2.45 -4.97
N TYR A 22 -2.79 -1.86 -5.18
CA TYR A 22 -4.04 -2.25 -4.54
C TYR A 22 -4.36 -3.73 -4.78
N ARG A 23 -4.30 -4.19 -6.04
CA ARG A 23 -4.54 -5.59 -6.39
C ARG A 23 -3.53 -6.53 -5.72
N GLY A 24 -2.26 -6.13 -5.66
CA GLY A 24 -1.21 -6.87 -4.96
C GLY A 24 -1.47 -6.99 -3.47
N VAL A 25 -1.80 -5.88 -2.81
CA VAL A 25 -2.13 -5.81 -1.39
C VAL A 25 -3.39 -6.63 -1.08
N LEU A 26 -4.46 -6.44 -1.85
CA LEU A 26 -5.70 -7.22 -1.71
C LEU A 26 -5.41 -8.72 -1.80
N ARG A 27 -4.64 -9.16 -2.81
CA ARG A 27 -4.26 -10.56 -2.96
C ARG A 27 -3.43 -11.08 -1.79
N LYS A 28 -2.49 -10.28 -1.29
CA LYS A 28 -1.65 -10.59 -0.11
C LYS A 28 -2.50 -10.94 1.11
N PHE A 29 -3.59 -10.20 1.36
CA PHE A 29 -4.49 -10.42 2.49
C PHE A 29 -5.65 -11.39 2.19
N THR A 30 -5.91 -11.72 0.92
CA THR A 30 -6.97 -12.67 0.52
C THR A 30 -6.61 -14.11 0.88
N ILE A 31 -5.33 -14.49 0.83
CA ILE A 31 -4.90 -15.83 1.22
C ILE A 31 -4.97 -15.91 2.76
N PRO A 32 -5.69 -16.89 3.35
CA PRO A 32 -5.84 -17.02 4.80
C PRO A 32 -4.48 -17.08 5.45
N SER A 33 -4.15 -16.02 6.17
CA SER A 33 -2.87 -15.84 6.83
C SER A 33 -3.11 -14.97 8.05
N ASN A 34 -2.33 -15.21 9.10
CA ASN A 34 -2.26 -14.41 10.32
C ASN A 34 -2.22 -12.89 10.05
N ILE A 35 -1.65 -12.46 8.93
CA ILE A 35 -1.54 -11.04 8.58
C ILE A 35 -2.89 -10.33 8.35
N ARG A 36 -3.95 -11.02 7.90
CA ARG A 36 -5.28 -10.37 7.79
C ARG A 36 -5.83 -10.00 9.16
N GLN A 37 -5.73 -10.92 10.13
CA GLN A 37 -6.15 -10.70 11.50
C GLN A 37 -5.35 -9.55 12.14
N ILE A 38 -4.03 -9.50 11.89
CA ILE A 38 -3.17 -8.39 12.34
C ILE A 38 -3.64 -7.05 11.76
N MET A 39 -3.93 -6.99 10.45
CA MET A 39 -4.42 -5.77 9.81
C MET A 39 -5.78 -5.33 10.39
N LEU A 40 -6.71 -6.26 10.59
CA LEU A 40 -8.02 -5.96 11.19
C LEU A 40 -7.89 -5.51 12.66
N GLY A 41 -6.97 -6.11 13.41
CA GLY A 41 -6.64 -5.78 14.80
C GLY A 41 -6.11 -4.36 14.99
N THR A 42 -5.67 -3.68 13.92
CA THR A 42 -5.32 -2.25 13.99
C THR A 42 -6.52 -1.33 14.23
N GLY A 43 -7.75 -1.85 14.18
CA GLY A 43 -8.94 -1.07 14.49
C GLY A 43 -9.05 0.16 13.57
N ASN A 44 -9.36 1.31 14.14
CA ASN A 44 -9.50 2.56 13.38
C ASN A 44 -8.19 3.37 13.32
N SER A 45 -7.08 2.80 13.75
CA SER A 45 -5.77 3.43 13.64
C SER A 45 -5.38 3.68 12.19
N LEU A 46 -4.74 4.83 11.96
CA LEU A 46 -4.11 5.16 10.69
C LEU A 46 -2.90 4.26 10.46
N LEU A 47 -2.74 3.80 9.22
CA LEU A 47 -1.56 3.04 8.80
C LEU A 47 -0.66 3.97 8.00
N VAL A 48 0.60 4.10 8.46
CA VAL A 48 1.61 4.97 7.85
C VAL A 48 2.83 4.14 7.50
N GLU A 49 3.23 4.17 6.23
CA GLU A 49 4.46 3.56 5.77
C GLU A 49 5.64 4.50 6.12
N ASN A 50 6.35 4.15 7.19
CA ASN A 50 7.43 4.95 7.75
C ASN A 50 8.74 4.79 6.96
N SER A 51 8.78 5.35 5.75
CA SER A 51 9.96 5.39 4.90
C SER A 51 10.46 6.82 4.75
N ALA A 52 11.68 7.09 5.23
CA ALA A 52 12.30 8.41 5.15
C ALA A 52 12.66 8.85 3.71
N ILE A 53 12.78 7.88 2.79
CA ILE A 53 13.24 8.13 1.41
C ILE A 53 12.13 7.98 0.36
N ASP A 54 10.96 7.46 0.75
CA ASP A 54 9.83 7.27 -0.16
C ASP A 54 8.70 8.23 0.20
N TYR A 55 8.63 9.33 -0.56
CA TYR A 55 7.60 10.36 -0.40
C TYR A 55 6.31 10.04 -1.18
N TYR A 56 6.28 8.96 -1.96
CA TYR A 56 5.06 8.57 -2.69
C TYR A 56 4.30 7.49 -1.93
N TRP A 57 4.93 6.36 -1.68
CA TRP A 57 4.29 5.26 -0.94
C TRP A 57 4.34 5.48 0.56
N GLY A 58 5.39 6.15 1.05
CA GLY A 58 5.62 6.44 2.46
C GLY A 58 5.39 7.90 2.87
N CYS A 59 5.69 8.17 4.13
CA CYS A 59 5.56 9.50 4.73
C CYS A 59 6.75 10.43 4.48
N GLY A 60 7.86 9.94 3.91
CA GLY A 60 9.08 10.75 3.79
C GLY A 60 9.74 11.03 5.15
N ALA A 61 10.87 11.72 5.14
CA ALA A 61 11.67 11.99 6.34
C ALA A 61 11.01 13.00 7.29
N ASP A 62 10.21 13.91 6.75
CA ASP A 62 9.54 15.01 7.46
C ASP A 62 8.02 14.79 7.61
N GLY A 63 7.50 13.66 7.14
CA GLY A 63 6.06 13.36 7.17
C GLY A 63 5.26 14.00 6.03
N SER A 64 5.90 14.70 5.08
CA SER A 64 5.21 15.37 3.96
C SER A 64 4.86 14.42 2.81
N GLY A 65 5.29 13.16 2.88
CA GLY A 65 5.04 12.14 1.87
C GLY A 65 3.56 11.74 1.79
N LYS A 66 3.16 11.21 0.63
CA LYS A 66 1.76 10.92 0.29
C LYS A 66 1.19 9.71 1.02
N ASN A 67 2.03 8.85 1.62
CA ASN A 67 1.61 7.63 2.32
C ASN A 67 0.61 6.76 1.51
N ARG A 68 0.76 6.67 0.18
CA ARG A 68 -0.23 5.97 -0.67
C ARG A 68 -0.38 4.49 -0.32
N LEU A 69 0.69 3.85 0.18
CA LEU A 69 0.60 2.46 0.63
C LEU A 69 -0.26 2.32 1.89
N GLY A 70 -0.10 3.24 2.85
CA GLY A 70 -0.95 3.29 4.04
C GLY A 70 -2.43 3.47 3.69
N HIS A 71 -2.74 4.36 2.75
CA HIS A 71 -4.10 4.54 2.24
C HIS A 71 -4.68 3.26 1.61
N ILE A 72 -3.92 2.59 0.73
CA ILE A 72 -4.33 1.33 0.11
C ILE A 72 -4.57 0.24 1.16
N LEU A 73 -3.70 0.13 2.17
CA LEU A 73 -3.88 -0.84 3.26
C LEU A 73 -5.17 -0.58 4.04
N MET A 74 -5.52 0.68 4.28
CA MET A 74 -6.78 1.04 4.94
C MET A 74 -8.00 0.77 4.07
N GLU A 75 -7.92 1.00 2.77
CA GLU A 75 -8.98 0.66 1.81
C GLU A 75 -9.22 -0.86 1.76
N VAL A 76 -8.14 -1.64 1.63
CA VAL A 76 -8.21 -3.11 1.67
C VAL A 76 -8.74 -3.60 3.02
N LYS A 77 -8.34 -2.99 4.14
CA LYS A 77 -8.91 -3.27 5.47
C LYS A 77 -10.43 -3.07 5.48
N GLN A 78 -10.94 -2.01 4.85
CA GLN A 78 -12.37 -1.75 4.78
C GLN A 78 -13.10 -2.81 3.95
N VAL A 79 -12.52 -3.25 2.82
CA VAL A 79 -13.09 -4.36 2.03
C VAL A 79 -13.26 -5.61 2.89
N PHE A 80 -12.23 -6.02 3.64
CA PHE A 80 -12.30 -7.20 4.51
C PHE A 80 -13.28 -7.05 5.69
N ARG A 81 -13.58 -5.82 6.13
CA ARG A 81 -14.61 -5.55 7.16
C ARG A 81 -16.03 -5.66 6.64
N LEU A 82 -16.25 -5.44 5.34
CA LEU A 82 -17.59 -5.49 4.74
C LEU A 82 -17.99 -6.90 4.30
N ILE A 83 -17.02 -7.80 4.09
CA ILE A 83 -17.25 -9.18 3.65
C ILE A 83 -17.17 -10.23 4.78
N GLY A 84 -16.86 -9.80 6.00
CA GLY A 84 -16.82 -10.64 7.21
C GLY A 84 -17.96 -10.28 8.14
#